data_AF-A0A377PGD1-F1
#
_entry.id   AF-A0A377PGD1-F1
#
_cell.length_a   1.000
_cell.length_b   1.000
_cell.length_c   1.000
_cell.angle_alpha   90.00
_cell.angle_beta   90.00
_cell.angle_gamma   90.00
#
_symmetry.space_group_name_H-M   'P 1'
#
loop_
_entity.id
_entity.type
_entity.pdbx_description
1 polymer ?
#
loop_
_entity_poly.entity_id
_entity_poly.type
_entity_poly.pdbx_seq_one_letter_code
_entity_poly.pdbx_strand_id
1 'polypeptide(L)'
;MKAKAIIFASMLLAGCQGVNHHANEPEQYAQSLSSVSRSEAGQPSRDARATSARWLNDSSSDIAQKDLWGFISDDLKMKVPDNSRIREQKNKFLRNKSYLHDVTLRAEPYMYWIVEQIKQRKMPMELVLLPIVESAFNPHATSSANAAGLWQIVPQTGRNYGLKQNQWYDGRRDVAASTTAALDMMQRMNRMFGGDWLLTVAAFNSGEGRVMQAVQSE
;
A
#
# COMPACT_ATOMS: atom_id res chain seq x y z
N MET A 1 5.79 6.79 -51.52
CA MET A 1 4.83 7.44 -50.59
C MET A 1 3.71 6.47 -50.31
N LYS A 2 3.63 5.89 -49.10
CA LYS A 2 2.56 4.95 -48.70
C LYS A 2 1.90 5.49 -47.45
N ALA A 3 0.71 6.07 -47.60
CA ALA A 3 -0.15 6.48 -46.49
C ALA A 3 -0.85 5.23 -45.94
N LYS A 4 -0.77 5.01 -44.62
CA LYS A 4 -1.60 4.03 -43.92
C LYS A 4 -2.67 4.80 -43.15
N ALA A 5 -3.92 4.57 -43.52
CA ALA A 5 -5.10 5.13 -42.88
C ALA A 5 -5.25 4.58 -41.45
N ILE A 6 -5.54 5.48 -40.51
CA ILE A 6 -5.91 5.18 -39.13
C ILE A 6 -7.42 4.94 -39.11
N ILE A 7 -7.83 3.74 -38.72
CA ILE A 7 -9.25 3.41 -38.52
C ILE A 7 -9.65 3.96 -37.14
N PHE A 8 -10.57 4.92 -37.15
CA PHE A 8 -11.34 5.37 -36.01
C PHE A 8 -12.28 4.24 -35.56
N ALA A 9 -12.18 3.80 -34.30
CA ALA A 9 -13.15 2.92 -33.69
C ALA A 9 -14.21 3.76 -32.96
N SER A 10 -15.38 3.85 -33.58
CA SER A 10 -16.61 4.47 -33.07
C SER A 10 -17.17 3.68 -31.88
N MET A 11 -17.38 4.33 -30.74
CA MET A 11 -18.18 3.79 -29.64
C MET A 11 -19.66 4.09 -29.91
N LEU A 12 -20.44 3.02 -30.12
CA LEU A 12 -21.90 3.08 -30.14
C LEU A 12 -22.43 3.13 -28.71
N LEU A 13 -23.22 4.16 -28.42
CA LEU A 13 -24.11 4.26 -27.26
C LEU A 13 -25.30 3.31 -27.45
N ALA A 14 -25.56 2.47 -26.46
CA ALA A 14 -26.86 1.85 -26.25
C ALA A 14 -27.17 1.92 -24.74
N GLY A 15 -28.23 2.65 -24.40
CA GLY A 15 -28.77 2.74 -23.06
C GLY A 15 -29.88 1.72 -22.83
N CYS A 16 -30.14 1.42 -21.56
CA CYS A 16 -31.41 0.92 -21.05
C CYS A 16 -31.66 1.53 -19.66
N GLN A 17 -32.74 2.30 -19.51
CA GLN A 17 -33.48 2.46 -18.25
C GLN A 17 -34.63 1.44 -18.28
N GLY A 18 -35.21 0.88 -17.22
CA GLY A 18 -35.04 0.90 -15.77
C GLY A 18 -36.23 0.12 -15.19
N VAL A 19 -36.12 -0.48 -14.00
CA VAL A 19 -37.28 -0.90 -13.18
C VAL A 19 -36.92 -0.74 -11.71
N ASN A 20 -37.76 0.00 -10.98
CA ASN A 20 -37.72 0.15 -9.53
C ASN A 20 -38.33 -1.08 -8.86
N HIS A 21 -37.61 -1.69 -7.93
CA HIS A 21 -38.20 -2.45 -6.84
C HIS A 21 -37.54 -2.03 -5.53
N HIS A 22 -38.35 -1.40 -4.68
CA HIS A 22 -38.08 -1.18 -3.26
C HIS A 22 -37.93 -2.54 -2.55
N ALA A 23 -36.80 -2.77 -1.89
CA ALA A 23 -36.70 -3.61 -0.69
C ALA A 23 -35.34 -3.41 -0.01
N ASN A 24 -35.37 -2.73 1.14
CA ASN A 24 -34.49 -2.81 2.31
C ASN A 24 -32.96 -2.70 2.10
N GLU A 25 -32.43 -1.51 2.36
CA GLU A 25 -31.01 -1.28 2.67
C GLU A 25 -30.64 -1.92 4.02
N PRO A 26 -29.54 -2.69 4.12
CA PRO A 26 -28.92 -2.95 5.41
C PRO A 26 -28.00 -1.78 5.79
N GLU A 27 -28.27 -1.27 7.00
CA GLU A 27 -27.62 -0.15 7.66
C GLU A 27 -26.08 -0.21 7.70
N GLN A 28 -25.50 0.99 7.61
CA GLN A 28 -24.08 1.28 7.73
C GLN A 28 -23.48 0.79 9.05
N TYR A 29 -22.81 -0.36 9.04
CA TYR A 29 -21.90 -0.76 10.13
C TYR A 29 -20.50 -0.17 9.89
N ALA A 30 -20.41 1.16 9.83
CA ALA A 30 -19.15 1.89 9.74
C ALA A 30 -19.14 3.08 10.71
N GLN A 31 -19.69 2.87 11.92
CA GLN A 31 -19.61 3.79 13.04
C GLN A 31 -19.62 2.98 14.34
N SER A 32 -18.45 2.54 14.80
CA SER A 32 -18.19 2.17 16.21
C SER A 32 -16.74 1.72 16.41
N LEU A 33 -15.76 2.58 16.12
CA LEU A 33 -14.42 2.44 16.74
C LEU A 33 -13.90 3.76 17.33
N SER A 34 -14.65 4.86 17.20
CA SER A 34 -14.29 6.19 17.71
C SER A 34 -15.21 6.72 18.81
N SER A 35 -16.13 5.91 19.36
CA SER A 35 -17.06 6.32 20.42
C SER A 35 -16.87 5.65 21.79
N VAL A 36 -15.93 4.71 21.98
CA VAL A 36 -15.66 4.13 23.32
C VAL A 36 -14.62 4.95 24.10
N SER A 37 -14.86 6.26 24.18
CA SER A 37 -14.14 7.16 25.08
C SER A 37 -15.05 8.32 25.48
N ARG A 38 -16.23 7.97 26.02
CA ARG A 38 -16.99 8.81 26.94
C ARG A 38 -18.12 7.98 27.55
N SER A 39 -17.92 7.52 28.78
CA SER A 39 -19.01 7.31 29.71
C SER A 39 -18.93 8.40 30.77
N GLU A 40 -20.01 9.14 30.91
CA GLU A 40 -20.30 9.93 32.11
C GLU A 40 -20.29 8.96 33.32
N ALA A 41 -19.72 9.43 34.44
CA ALA A 41 -19.53 8.73 35.71
C ALA A 41 -18.43 7.63 35.77
N GLY A 42 -17.24 8.06 36.22
CA GLY A 42 -16.38 7.41 37.23
C GLY A 42 -16.07 5.90 37.18
N GLN A 43 -14.79 5.63 36.89
CA GLN A 43 -13.98 4.39 37.10
C GLN A 43 -13.85 3.40 35.92
N PRO A 44 -12.61 3.02 35.51
CA PRO A 44 -12.39 2.01 34.48
C PRO A 44 -12.55 0.59 35.04
N SER A 45 -13.40 -0.22 34.40
CA SER A 45 -13.53 -1.65 34.65
C SER A 45 -12.27 -2.40 34.20
N ARG A 46 -11.77 -3.32 35.04
CA ARG A 46 -10.52 -4.07 34.83
C ARG A 46 -10.59 -5.11 33.70
N ASP A 47 -11.78 -5.39 33.16
CA ASP A 47 -12.01 -6.54 32.29
C ASP A 47 -12.06 -6.20 30.79
N ALA A 48 -11.95 -4.93 30.40
CA ALA A 48 -11.86 -4.53 28.98
C ALA A 48 -10.47 -4.77 28.35
N ARG A 49 -9.48 -5.25 29.13
CA ARG A 49 -8.10 -5.48 28.67
C ARG A 49 -7.83 -6.84 28.03
N ALA A 50 -8.82 -7.73 27.97
CA ALA A 50 -8.57 -9.15 27.63
C ALA A 50 -8.55 -9.49 26.12
N THR A 51 -8.79 -8.55 25.20
CA THR A 51 -8.83 -8.84 23.75
C THR A 51 -7.83 -8.03 22.90
N SER A 52 -6.93 -7.27 23.51
CA SER A 52 -5.79 -6.69 22.77
C SER A 52 -4.71 -7.76 22.58
N ALA A 53 -4.35 -8.04 21.32
CA ALA A 53 -3.40 -9.06 20.95
C ALA A 53 -2.11 -8.97 21.77
N ARG A 54 -1.69 -10.09 22.36
CA ARG A 54 -0.53 -10.24 23.27
C ARG A 54 0.83 -9.83 22.67
N TRP A 55 0.87 -9.52 21.37
CA TRP A 55 2.03 -9.00 20.64
C TRP A 55 2.20 -7.48 20.74
N LEU A 56 1.24 -6.77 21.36
CA LEU A 56 1.24 -5.31 21.46
C LEU A 56 2.13 -4.72 22.59
N ASN A 57 2.86 -5.56 23.33
CA ASN A 57 3.16 -5.23 24.72
C ASN A 57 4.49 -4.53 25.00
N ASP A 58 5.36 -4.30 24.00
CA ASP A 58 6.68 -3.69 24.27
C ASP A 58 7.09 -2.60 23.25
N SER A 59 6.91 -2.82 21.94
CA SER A 59 7.32 -1.85 20.90
C SER A 59 6.18 -1.01 20.33
N SER A 60 4.95 -1.52 20.38
CA SER A 60 3.78 -0.88 19.79
C SER A 60 3.03 0.05 20.74
N SER A 61 3.26 -0.02 22.05
CA SER A 61 2.66 0.91 23.02
C SER A 61 3.11 2.35 22.77
N ASP A 62 4.39 2.56 22.45
CA ASP A 62 4.97 3.87 22.13
C ASP A 62 4.51 4.44 20.79
N ILE A 63 4.19 3.58 19.81
CA ILE A 63 3.67 3.99 18.50
C ILE A 63 2.15 4.18 18.58
N ALA A 64 1.42 3.33 19.32
CA ALA A 64 -0.02 3.42 19.48
C ALA A 64 -0.47 4.59 20.37
N GLN A 65 0.40 5.11 21.23
CA GLN A 65 0.16 6.35 21.98
C GLN A 65 0.50 7.63 21.19
N LYS A 66 1.21 7.52 20.06
CA LYS A 66 1.58 8.64 19.18
C LYS A 66 0.72 8.67 17.93
N ASP A 67 0.58 9.87 17.35
CA ASP A 67 0.09 10.01 15.99
C ASP A 67 1.03 9.24 15.03
N LEU A 68 0.56 8.08 14.53
CA LEU A 68 1.31 7.22 13.63
C LEU A 68 1.77 7.96 12.37
N TRP A 69 0.93 8.85 11.84
CA TRP A 69 1.25 9.64 10.66
C TRP A 69 2.31 10.70 10.97
N GLY A 70 2.23 11.33 12.15
CA GLY A 70 3.30 12.18 12.68
C GLY A 70 4.63 11.42 12.77
N PHE A 71 4.63 10.23 13.37
CA PHE A 71 5.82 9.38 13.45
C PHE A 71 6.40 9.03 12.08
N ILE A 72 5.55 8.62 11.12
CA ILE A 72 5.98 8.31 9.75
C ILE A 72 6.60 9.54 9.10
N SER A 73 5.94 10.69 9.21
CA SER A 73 6.37 11.97 8.62
C SER A 73 7.73 12.42 9.16
N ASP A 74 7.95 12.27 10.47
CA ASP A 74 9.20 12.67 11.12
C ASP A 74 10.41 11.78 10.73
N ASP A 75 10.17 10.53 10.31
CA ASP A 75 11.22 9.57 9.97
C ASP A 75 11.47 9.44 8.45
N LEU A 76 10.86 10.28 7.62
CA LEU A 76 11.16 10.36 6.18
C LEU A 76 12.56 10.96 5.97
N LYS A 77 13.42 10.26 5.23
CA LYS A 77 14.87 10.56 5.04
C LYS A 77 15.32 10.68 3.59
N MET A 78 14.53 10.21 2.63
CA MET A 78 14.90 10.23 1.21
C MET A 78 14.82 11.65 0.66
N LYS A 79 15.90 12.09 0.02
CA LYS A 79 15.92 13.38 -0.69
C LYS A 79 15.04 13.30 -1.93
N VAL A 80 14.04 14.18 -2.01
CA VAL A 80 13.20 14.31 -3.19
C VAL A 80 13.81 15.38 -4.12
N PRO A 81 14.23 15.04 -5.35
CA PRO A 81 14.81 16.02 -6.27
C PRO A 81 13.75 17.03 -6.72
N ASP A 82 14.17 18.27 -6.98
CA ASP A 82 13.27 19.24 -7.62
C ASP A 82 13.05 18.85 -9.08
N ASN A 83 11.86 18.32 -9.36
CA ASN A 83 11.47 17.84 -10.67
C ASN A 83 10.01 18.24 -10.94
N SER A 84 9.75 18.78 -12.13
CA SER A 84 8.40 19.21 -12.52
C SER A 84 7.39 18.06 -12.50
N ARG A 85 7.79 16.85 -12.89
CA ARG A 85 6.94 15.65 -12.87
C ARG A 85 6.57 15.26 -11.44
N ILE A 86 7.50 15.39 -10.49
CA ILE A 86 7.24 15.13 -9.06
C ILE A 86 6.24 16.16 -8.51
N ARG A 87 6.45 17.45 -8.82
CA ARG A 87 5.51 18.52 -8.42
C ARG A 87 4.11 18.29 -8.99
N GLU A 88 4.02 17.85 -10.23
CA GLU A 88 2.74 17.51 -10.86
C GLU A 88 2.02 16.35 -10.15
N GLN A 89 2.73 15.25 -9.86
CA GLN A 89 2.14 14.13 -9.12
C GLN A 89 1.70 14.53 -7.71
N LYS A 90 2.52 15.31 -6.99
CA LYS A 90 2.14 15.89 -5.70
C LYS A 90 0.82 16.67 -5.80
N ASN A 91 0.72 17.57 -6.79
CA ASN A 91 -0.49 18.37 -7.00
C ASN A 91 -1.70 17.52 -7.40
N LYS A 92 -1.50 16.38 -8.08
CA LYS A 92 -2.57 15.43 -8.38
C LYS A 92 -3.13 14.80 -7.10
N PHE A 93 -2.27 14.32 -6.19
CA PHE A 93 -2.70 13.80 -4.89
C PHE A 93 -3.40 14.86 -4.05
N LEU A 94 -2.83 16.07 -3.94
CA LEU A 94 -3.43 17.17 -3.15
C LEU A 94 -4.81 17.61 -3.65
N ARG A 95 -5.05 17.52 -4.96
CA ARG A 95 -6.36 17.83 -5.55
C ARG A 95 -7.40 16.72 -5.31
N ASN A 96 -6.96 15.47 -5.14
CA ASN A 96 -7.83 14.33 -4.93
C ASN A 96 -7.90 13.93 -3.46
N LYS A 97 -8.51 14.80 -2.64
CA LYS A 97 -8.59 14.61 -1.18
C LYS A 97 -9.40 13.37 -0.79
N SER A 98 -10.46 13.03 -1.53
CA SER A 98 -11.25 11.82 -1.27
C SER A 98 -10.42 10.56 -1.47
N TYR A 99 -9.64 10.48 -2.56
CA TYR A 99 -8.73 9.37 -2.76
C TYR A 99 -7.71 9.23 -1.61
N LEU A 100 -7.12 10.34 -1.16
CA LEU A 100 -6.18 10.32 -0.02
C LEU A 100 -6.86 9.85 1.26
N HIS A 101 -8.09 10.29 1.53
CA HIS A 101 -8.87 9.83 2.66
C HIS A 101 -9.13 8.31 2.59
N ASP A 102 -9.66 7.83 1.45
CA ASP A 102 -10.02 6.43 1.28
C ASP A 102 -8.81 5.49 1.37
N VAL A 103 -7.66 5.90 0.81
CA VAL A 103 -6.44 5.09 0.88
C VAL A 103 -5.85 5.09 2.29
N THR A 104 -5.92 6.20 3.02
CA THR A 104 -5.52 6.25 4.43
C THR A 104 -6.36 5.30 5.27
N LEU A 105 -7.70 5.30 5.11
CA LEU A 105 -8.58 4.37 5.82
C LEU A 105 -8.27 2.90 5.50
N ARG A 106 -8.02 2.58 4.23
CA ARG A 106 -7.62 1.20 3.85
C ARG A 106 -6.27 0.78 4.42
N ALA A 107 -5.39 1.74 4.68
CA ALA A 107 -4.05 1.46 5.17
C ALA A 107 -4.00 1.23 6.69
N GLU A 108 -4.94 1.80 7.45
CA GLU A 108 -4.99 1.73 8.93
C GLU A 108 -4.75 0.33 9.52
N PRO A 109 -5.38 -0.76 9.02
CA PRO A 109 -5.22 -2.08 9.63
C PRO A 109 -3.81 -2.68 9.48
N TYR A 110 -2.99 -2.14 8.57
CA TYR A 110 -1.71 -2.72 8.16
C TYR A 110 -0.51 -1.85 8.53
N MET A 111 -0.75 -0.55 8.77
CA MET A 111 0.31 0.45 8.87
C MET A 111 1.29 0.15 10.00
N TYR A 112 0.80 -0.17 11.20
CA TYR A 112 1.66 -0.49 12.35
C TYR A 112 2.61 -1.66 12.07
N TRP A 113 2.11 -2.72 11.44
CA TRP A 113 2.92 -3.88 11.05
C TRP A 113 4.00 -3.49 10.06
N ILE A 114 3.66 -2.77 8.99
CA ILE A 114 4.62 -2.39 7.95
C ILE A 114 5.68 -1.44 8.51
N VAL A 115 5.27 -0.45 9.30
CA VAL A 115 6.20 0.48 9.99
C VAL A 115 7.17 -0.28 10.88
N GLU A 116 6.68 -1.23 11.68
CA GLU A 116 7.54 -2.03 12.54
C GLU A 116 8.55 -2.84 11.73
N GLN A 117 8.11 -3.51 10.65
CA GLN A 117 9.00 -4.26 9.76
C GLN A 117 10.10 -3.36 9.16
N ILE A 118 9.74 -2.16 8.70
CA ILE A 118 10.69 -1.19 8.14
C ILE A 118 11.70 -0.74 9.20
N LYS A 119 11.23 -0.42 10.42
CA LYS A 119 12.11 0.00 11.54
C LYS A 119 13.09 -1.10 11.93
N GLN A 120 12.60 -2.33 12.11
CA GLN A 120 13.43 -3.48 12.49
C GLN A 120 14.54 -3.73 11.46
N ARG A 121 14.25 -3.50 10.18
CA ARG A 121 15.20 -3.64 9.06
C ARG A 121 16.08 -2.41 8.83
N LYS A 122 15.85 -1.32 9.56
CA LYS A 122 16.53 -0.01 9.39
C LYS A 122 16.43 0.51 7.94
N MET A 123 15.28 0.30 7.30
CA MET A 123 14.99 0.80 5.96
C MET A 123 14.33 2.19 6.04
N PRO A 124 14.36 3.01 4.97
CA PRO A 124 13.70 4.31 4.96
C PRO A 124 12.19 4.20 5.17
N MET A 125 11.63 5.13 5.95
CA MET A 125 10.22 5.12 6.30
C MET A 125 9.30 5.36 5.09
N GLU A 126 9.79 6.02 4.05
CA GLU A 126 9.06 6.25 2.78
C GLU A 126 8.48 4.98 2.18
N LEU A 127 9.12 3.82 2.40
CA LEU A 127 8.68 2.55 1.83
C LEU A 127 7.30 2.13 2.33
N VAL A 128 6.87 2.64 3.50
CA VAL A 128 5.52 2.40 4.04
C VAL A 128 4.43 2.97 3.11
N LEU A 129 4.77 3.96 2.29
CA LEU A 129 3.84 4.63 1.38
C LEU A 129 3.73 3.92 0.02
N LEU A 130 4.62 2.99 -0.31
CA LEU A 130 4.59 2.31 -1.62
C LEU A 130 3.27 1.58 -1.91
N PRO A 131 2.62 0.89 -0.96
CA PRO A 131 1.33 0.26 -1.23
C PRO A 131 0.23 1.22 -1.67
N ILE A 132 0.34 2.54 -1.43
CA ILE A 132 -0.57 3.57 -1.95
C ILE A 132 -0.56 3.55 -3.48
N VAL A 133 0.63 3.56 -4.09
CA VAL A 133 0.79 3.63 -5.55
C VAL A 133 0.68 2.27 -6.23
N GLU A 134 0.95 1.18 -5.50
CA GLU A 134 0.85 -0.17 -6.04
C GLU A 134 -0.59 -0.70 -6.06
N SER A 135 -1.33 -0.58 -4.95
CA SER A 135 -2.65 -1.20 -4.82
C SER A 135 -3.70 -0.31 -4.14
N ALA A 136 -3.32 0.93 -3.80
CA ALA A 136 -4.06 1.78 -2.89
C ALA A 136 -4.42 1.06 -1.57
N PHE A 137 -3.47 0.29 -1.03
CA PHE A 137 -3.62 -0.54 0.17
C PHE A 137 -4.72 -1.62 0.10
N ASN A 138 -5.05 -2.12 -1.10
CA ASN A 138 -6.03 -3.20 -1.25
C ASN A 138 -5.33 -4.59 -1.33
N PRO A 139 -5.44 -5.45 -0.30
CA PRO A 139 -4.81 -6.79 -0.32
C PRO A 139 -5.46 -7.74 -1.35
N HIS A 140 -6.64 -7.41 -1.84
CA HIS A 140 -7.34 -8.17 -2.89
C HIS A 140 -7.06 -7.63 -4.31
N ALA A 141 -6.24 -6.59 -4.46
CA ALA A 141 -5.90 -6.04 -5.77
C ALA A 141 -5.24 -7.07 -6.69
N THR A 142 -5.55 -7.00 -7.99
CA THR A 142 -4.90 -7.78 -9.04
C THR A 142 -4.79 -6.95 -10.30
N SER A 143 -3.58 -6.82 -10.83
CA SER A 143 -3.34 -6.12 -12.10
C SER A 143 -3.59 -7.02 -13.31
N SER A 144 -3.65 -6.41 -14.49
CA SER A 144 -3.70 -7.12 -15.78
C SER A 144 -2.48 -8.02 -16.01
N ALA A 145 -1.33 -7.68 -15.42
CA ALA A 145 -0.11 -8.49 -15.44
C ALA A 145 -0.11 -9.60 -14.36
N ASN A 146 -1.25 -9.83 -13.71
CA ASN A 146 -1.45 -10.82 -12.64
C ASN A 146 -0.60 -10.56 -11.39
N ALA A 147 -0.15 -9.31 -11.18
CA ALA A 147 0.48 -8.89 -9.93
C ALA A 147 -0.60 -8.75 -8.84
N ALA A 148 -0.34 -9.16 -7.60
CA ALA A 148 -1.38 -9.29 -6.58
C ALA A 148 -0.98 -8.72 -5.21
N GLY A 149 -2.01 -8.34 -4.45
CA GLY A 149 -1.88 -7.89 -3.06
C GLY A 149 -1.36 -6.47 -2.90
N LEU A 150 -1.03 -6.13 -1.65
CA LEU A 150 -0.60 -4.78 -1.25
C LEU A 150 0.58 -4.28 -2.10
N TRP A 151 1.54 -5.17 -2.30
CA TRP A 151 2.82 -4.89 -2.93
C TRP A 151 2.87 -5.23 -4.43
N GLN A 152 1.72 -5.60 -5.03
CA GLN A 152 1.61 -5.98 -6.44
C GLN A 152 2.73 -6.93 -6.92
N ILE A 153 2.93 -8.02 -6.18
CA ILE A 153 3.98 -8.99 -6.51
C ILE A 153 3.47 -9.91 -7.63
N VAL A 154 4.25 -10.11 -8.69
CA VAL A 154 3.93 -11.05 -9.78
C VAL A 154 4.15 -12.52 -9.35
N PRO A 155 3.44 -13.50 -9.92
CA PRO A 155 3.41 -14.87 -9.40
C PRO A 155 4.79 -15.52 -9.28
N GLN A 156 5.59 -15.41 -10.34
CA GLN A 156 6.93 -16.02 -10.38
C GLN A 156 7.86 -15.40 -9.34
N THR A 157 7.87 -14.07 -9.22
CA THR A 157 8.65 -13.37 -8.19
C THR A 157 8.20 -13.77 -6.79
N GLY A 158 6.89 -13.85 -6.55
CA GLY A 158 6.37 -14.28 -5.25
C GLY A 158 6.88 -15.67 -4.86
N ARG A 159 6.85 -16.64 -5.78
CA ARG A 159 7.38 -17.99 -5.52
C ARG A 159 8.89 -17.98 -5.24
N ASN A 160 9.65 -17.19 -5.99
CA ASN A 160 11.10 -17.05 -5.79
C ASN A 160 11.44 -16.47 -4.40
N TYR A 161 10.54 -15.68 -3.81
CA TYR A 161 10.66 -15.13 -2.46
C TYR A 161 9.86 -15.91 -1.40
N GLY A 162 9.50 -17.16 -1.69
CA GLY A 162 8.89 -18.07 -0.71
C GLY A 162 7.39 -17.84 -0.45
N LEU A 163 6.72 -16.97 -1.21
CA LEU A 163 5.28 -16.80 -1.13
C LEU A 163 4.58 -18.02 -1.73
N LYS A 164 4.00 -18.85 -0.85
CA LYS A 164 3.24 -20.04 -1.25
C LYS A 164 2.03 -19.63 -2.09
N GLN A 165 1.80 -20.35 -3.17
CA GLN A 165 0.69 -20.13 -4.09
C GLN A 165 0.10 -21.49 -4.44
N ASN A 166 -1.17 -21.68 -4.11
CA ASN A 166 -1.97 -22.84 -4.49
C ASN A 166 -3.42 -22.38 -4.74
N GLN A 167 -4.33 -23.33 -5.00
CA GLN A 167 -5.72 -23.03 -5.34
C GLN A 167 -6.51 -22.31 -4.23
N TRP A 168 -6.07 -22.42 -2.97
CA TRP A 168 -6.77 -21.91 -1.78
C TRP A 168 -6.04 -20.78 -1.07
N TYR A 169 -4.75 -20.59 -1.37
CA TYR A 169 -3.90 -19.61 -0.72
C TYR A 169 -2.95 -18.96 -1.72
N ASP A 170 -2.97 -17.63 -1.75
CA ASP A 170 -2.02 -16.81 -2.48
C ASP A 170 -1.28 -15.90 -1.50
N GLY A 171 -0.06 -16.28 -1.11
CA GLY A 171 0.76 -15.55 -0.15
C GLY A 171 1.13 -14.13 -0.59
N ARG A 172 0.87 -13.75 -1.85
CA ARG A 172 1.01 -12.37 -2.32
C ARG A 172 -0.07 -11.45 -1.74
N ARG A 173 -1.22 -12.01 -1.35
CA ARG A 173 -2.35 -11.30 -0.72
C ARG A 173 -2.27 -11.31 0.80
N ASP A 174 -1.46 -12.19 1.37
CA ASP A 174 -1.16 -12.22 2.80
C ASP A 174 -0.27 -11.03 3.15
N VAL A 175 -0.80 -10.10 3.94
CA VAL A 175 -0.12 -8.84 4.27
C VAL A 175 1.23 -9.08 4.95
N ALA A 176 1.30 -10.03 5.89
CA ALA A 176 2.53 -10.27 6.63
C ALA A 176 3.59 -10.93 5.75
N ALA A 177 3.21 -11.98 5.03
CA ALA A 177 4.11 -12.70 4.13
C ALA A 177 4.58 -11.81 2.98
N SER A 178 3.66 -11.12 2.29
CA SER A 178 4.00 -10.25 1.16
C SER A 178 4.83 -9.04 1.56
N THR A 179 4.61 -8.46 2.75
CA THR A 179 5.46 -7.38 3.27
C THR A 179 6.88 -7.85 3.53
N THR A 180 7.03 -9.03 4.14
CA THR A 180 8.35 -9.64 4.36
C THR A 180 9.07 -9.82 3.03
N ALA A 181 8.41 -10.43 2.03
CA ALA A 181 8.97 -10.65 0.71
C ALA A 181 9.32 -9.34 -0.02
N ALA A 182 8.44 -8.35 -0.01
CA ALA A 182 8.68 -7.06 -0.67
C ALA A 182 9.88 -6.32 -0.05
N LEU A 183 9.99 -6.32 1.28
CA LEU A 183 11.11 -5.69 1.97
C LEU A 183 12.42 -6.47 1.74
N ASP A 184 12.37 -7.81 1.66
CA ASP A 184 13.55 -8.63 1.28
C ASP A 184 14.03 -8.33 -0.14
N MET A 185 13.08 -8.21 -1.09
CA MET A 185 13.36 -7.80 -2.47
C MET A 185 14.07 -6.45 -2.51
N MET A 186 13.50 -5.44 -1.83
CA MET A 186 14.06 -4.09 -1.78
C MET A 186 15.42 -4.07 -1.09
N GLN A 187 15.62 -4.81 0.00
CA GLN A 187 16.91 -4.87 0.67
C GLN A 187 18.00 -5.51 -0.21
N ARG A 188 17.65 -6.53 -1.01
CA ARG A 188 18.56 -7.11 -2.01
C ARG A 188 18.92 -6.09 -3.09
N MET A 189 17.92 -5.43 -3.67
CA MET A 189 18.15 -4.42 -4.71
C MET A 189 18.92 -3.22 -4.18
N ASN A 190 18.69 -2.80 -2.93
CA ASN A 190 19.44 -1.72 -2.32
C ASN A 190 20.93 -2.04 -2.19
N ARG A 191 21.28 -3.29 -1.84
CA ARG A 191 22.69 -3.74 -1.89
C ARG A 191 23.26 -3.70 -3.30
N MET A 192 22.46 -4.10 -4.31
CA MET A 192 22.86 -4.08 -5.71
C MET A 192 23.13 -2.65 -6.22
N PHE A 193 22.32 -1.68 -5.82
CA PHE A 193 22.46 -0.27 -6.21
C PHE A 193 23.29 0.56 -5.22
N GLY A 194 24.18 -0.07 -4.44
CA GLY A 194 25.13 0.64 -3.58
C GLY A 194 24.50 1.49 -2.48
N GLY A 195 23.28 1.15 -2.04
CA GLY A 195 22.54 1.91 -1.04
C GLY A 195 21.57 2.96 -1.61
N ASP A 196 21.48 3.12 -2.94
CA ASP A 196 20.57 4.10 -3.54
C ASP A 196 19.11 3.62 -3.50
N TRP A 197 18.31 4.25 -2.64
CA TRP A 197 16.90 3.93 -2.47
C TRP A 197 16.01 4.41 -3.62
N LEU A 198 16.38 5.46 -4.36
CA LEU A 198 15.62 5.89 -5.54
C LEU A 198 15.76 4.85 -6.66
N LEU A 199 16.98 4.35 -6.90
CA LEU A 199 17.22 3.25 -7.84
C LEU A 199 16.54 1.96 -7.35
N THR A 200 16.54 1.70 -6.05
CA THR A 200 15.86 0.54 -5.45
C THR A 200 14.35 0.57 -5.72
N VAL A 201 13.68 1.70 -5.49
CA VAL A 201 12.24 1.86 -5.75
C VAL A 201 11.95 1.80 -7.26
N ALA A 202 12.80 2.41 -8.10
CA ALA A 202 12.68 2.30 -9.54
C ALA A 202 12.79 0.83 -10.02
N ALA A 203 13.69 0.06 -9.42
CA ALA A 203 13.89 -1.34 -9.73
C ALA A 203 12.75 -2.22 -9.23
N PHE A 204 12.16 -1.90 -8.07
CA PHE A 204 10.96 -2.57 -7.57
C PHE A 204 9.80 -2.43 -8.55
N ASN A 205 9.58 -1.22 -9.08
CA ASN A 205 8.50 -0.94 -10.03
C ASN A 205 8.76 -1.49 -11.44
N SER A 206 9.98 -1.36 -11.95
CA SER A 206 10.28 -1.56 -13.38
C SER A 206 11.16 -2.77 -13.70
N GLY A 207 11.63 -3.46 -12.66
CA GLY A 207 12.56 -4.59 -12.74
C GLY A 207 14.02 -4.18 -12.62
N GLU A 208 14.79 -4.90 -11.80
CA GLU A 208 16.20 -4.59 -11.53
C GLU A 208 17.09 -4.60 -12.78
N GLY A 209 16.87 -5.55 -13.70
CA GLY A 209 17.65 -5.62 -14.94
C GLY A 209 17.46 -4.39 -15.83
N ARG A 210 16.26 -3.81 -15.88
CA ARG A 210 16.00 -2.58 -16.64
C ARG A 210 16.75 -1.40 -16.04
N VAL A 211 16.70 -1.25 -14.72
CA VAL A 211 17.40 -0.16 -14.03
C VAL A 211 18.92 -0.32 -14.13
N MET A 212 19.44 -1.54 -13.98
CA MET A 212 20.86 -1.82 -14.20
C MET A 212 21.32 -1.43 -15.61
N GLN A 213 20.55 -1.81 -16.64
CA GLN A 213 20.87 -1.43 -18.02
C GLN A 213 20.87 0.09 -18.21
N ALA A 214 19.88 0.80 -17.64
CA ALA A 214 19.81 2.25 -17.73
C ALA A 214 21.02 2.92 -17.07
N VAL A 215 21.38 2.50 -15.84
CA VAL A 215 22.53 3.04 -15.10
C VAL A 215 23.86 2.75 -15.79
N GLN A 216 24.00 1.59 -16.45
CA GLN A 216 25.22 1.24 -17.20
C GLN A 216 25.37 2.02 -18.52
N SER A 217 24.27 2.57 -19.04
CA SER A 217 24.25 3.30 -20.30
C SER A 217 24.42 4.82 -20.14
N GLU A 218 24.47 5.32 -18.91
CA GLU A 218 24.81 6.71 -18.56
C GLU A 218 26.32 6.93 -18.54
#